data_AF-A0A285VJQ8-F1
#
_entry.id   AF-A0A285VJQ8-F1
#
_cell.length_a   1.000
_cell.length_b   1.000
_cell.length_c   1.000
_cell.angle_alpha   90.00
_cell.angle_beta   90.00
_cell.angle_gamma   90.00
#
_symmetry.space_group_name_H-M   'P 1'
#
loop_
_entity.id
_entity.type
_entity.pdbx_description
1 polymer ?
#
loop_
_entity_poly.entity_id
_entity_poly.type
_entity_poly.pdbx_seq_one_letter_code
_entity_poly.pdbx_strand_id
1 'polypeptide(L)'
;MSTPFRRIFAIATAGTLVLGLSACGGEGAGDTSGDDAENGGTAAPAGDGEDLTVGVAMPTQTSERWIADGNSVQEGLEEAGYTVDLQFAGDDIPTQSQQIDQMITNGADALIIAAIDGTALSSQLEAAAAADIPVIAYDRLIRDSENVDFYVTFDNYNVGVQQATSLLVGLGVLDEEGNETDEAGPFSIELFAGSLDDNNAHFFWQGAMDTLQPYLDSGVLEVPSGQMDIEQAATLRWQQETAQKRMEDLLTSSYGGGSEELHGVLSPYDGLSRGIITALQNAGYGTTVADGLPVVSGQDAEIASVKLIADDVQFATIFKDTRLLAEQAIVSVEAYLQGEEPEANDTETYDNGVKVVPSYLLESEIVYADNIQTALVDSGYWTEAEVESGVAE
;
A
#
# COMPACT_ATOMS: atom_id res chain seq x y z
N MET A 1 23.11 63.54 -14.52
CA MET A 1 22.70 64.96 -14.36
C MET A 1 21.19 65.01 -14.35
N SER A 2 20.57 65.14 -13.18
CA SER A 2 19.12 65.34 -13.04
C SER A 2 18.82 66.00 -11.70
N THR A 3 18.14 67.13 -11.74
CA THR A 3 17.71 67.96 -10.62
C THR A 3 16.52 68.81 -11.10
N PRO A 4 15.66 69.31 -10.22
CA PRO A 4 15.00 68.61 -9.11
C PRO A 4 13.49 68.93 -9.07
N PHE A 5 12.72 68.32 -8.15
CA PHE A 5 11.55 69.02 -7.59
C PHE A 5 11.53 68.95 -6.07
N ARG A 6 10.99 70.00 -5.45
CA ARG A 6 11.15 70.34 -4.03
C ARG A 6 10.00 69.79 -3.17
N ARG A 7 10.38 69.16 -2.05
CA ARG A 7 10.07 69.45 -0.63
C ARG A 7 8.67 69.97 -0.20
N ILE A 8 8.42 69.71 1.09
CA ILE A 8 7.45 70.29 2.05
C ILE A 8 6.16 69.46 2.16
N PHE A 9 5.68 69.01 3.35
CA PHE A 9 6.16 69.16 4.75
C PHE A 9 6.14 67.79 5.49
N ALA A 10 6.40 67.79 6.80
CA ALA A 10 6.14 66.71 7.75
C ALA A 10 5.37 67.29 8.96
N ILE A 11 4.65 66.45 9.70
CA ILE A 11 4.34 66.60 11.14
C ILE A 11 3.95 65.21 11.67
N ALA A 12 4.37 64.90 12.88
CA ALA A 12 4.11 63.64 13.57
C ALA A 12 3.40 63.90 14.90
N THR A 13 2.54 62.96 15.33
CA THR A 13 2.12 62.87 16.74
C THR A 13 1.85 61.41 17.10
N ALA A 14 2.41 60.96 18.23
CA ALA A 14 2.14 59.65 18.82
C ALA A 14 0.98 59.72 19.83
N GLY A 15 0.42 58.57 20.21
CA GLY A 15 -0.64 58.50 21.21
C GLY A 15 -1.05 57.08 21.58
N THR A 16 -0.25 56.39 22.41
CA THR A 16 -0.64 55.15 23.08
C THR A 16 -1.45 55.46 24.34
N LEU A 17 -2.51 54.71 24.63
CA LEU A 17 -3.15 54.71 25.95
C LEU A 17 -3.78 53.37 26.27
N VAL A 18 -3.73 53.00 27.54
CA VAL A 18 -3.82 51.61 28.05
C VAL A 18 -4.72 51.57 29.29
N LEU A 19 -5.48 50.48 29.42
CA LEU A 19 -6.23 49.99 30.59
C LEU A 19 -7.39 50.83 31.15
N GLY A 20 -8.49 50.11 31.42
CA GLY A 20 -9.55 50.49 32.34
C GLY A 20 -10.08 49.25 33.06
N LEU A 21 -9.53 48.95 34.23
CA LEU A 21 -10.08 47.96 35.17
C LEU A 21 -11.14 48.64 36.06
N SER A 22 -12.25 47.95 36.30
CA SER A 22 -13.22 48.28 37.34
C SER A 22 -13.46 47.06 38.22
N ALA A 23 -13.22 47.18 39.52
CA ALA A 23 -13.31 46.12 40.52
C ALA A 23 -14.46 46.36 41.52
N CYS A 24 -14.52 45.49 42.55
CA CYS A 24 -15.51 45.30 43.63
C CYS A 24 -16.52 44.17 43.30
N GLY A 25 -16.63 43.06 44.04
CA GLY A 25 -16.22 42.73 45.43
C GLY A 25 -17.47 42.53 46.30
N GLY A 26 -17.58 41.59 47.25
CA GLY A 26 -16.66 40.52 47.68
C GLY A 26 -17.25 39.75 48.88
N GLU A 27 -16.61 38.64 49.25
CA GLU A 27 -16.70 37.86 50.51
C GLU A 27 -18.05 37.32 51.04
N GLY A 28 -18.09 35.99 51.23
CA GLY A 28 -19.12 35.28 51.99
C GLY A 28 -18.69 33.83 52.27
N ALA A 29 -17.95 33.60 53.36
CA ALA A 29 -17.43 32.28 53.73
C ALA A 29 -18.47 31.39 54.43
N GLY A 30 -18.41 30.06 54.21
CA GLY A 30 -19.29 29.08 54.83
C GLY A 30 -18.95 27.64 54.44
N ASP A 31 -18.00 27.05 55.16
CA ASP A 31 -17.51 25.66 55.05
C ASP A 31 -18.62 24.59 55.28
N THR A 32 -18.63 23.52 54.47
CA THR A 32 -18.74 22.12 54.96
C THR A 32 -18.30 21.11 53.91
N SER A 33 -17.16 20.48 54.21
CA SER A 33 -16.59 19.20 53.76
C SER A 33 -17.48 18.17 53.04
N GLY A 34 -16.90 17.48 52.04
CA GLY A 34 -17.40 16.23 51.48
C GLY A 34 -16.64 15.79 50.23
N ASP A 35 -15.59 14.98 50.38
CA ASP A 35 -14.93 14.31 49.25
C ASP A 35 -15.85 13.25 48.64
N ASP A 36 -15.92 13.20 47.31
CA ASP A 36 -15.50 12.02 46.54
C ASP A 36 -15.33 12.43 45.06
N ALA A 37 -14.22 12.02 44.45
CA ALA A 37 -13.85 12.47 43.10
C ALA A 37 -14.41 11.54 42.02
N GLU A 38 -15.38 12.02 41.24
CA GLU A 38 -15.73 11.39 39.98
C GLU A 38 -14.61 11.66 38.95
N ASN A 39 -13.95 10.59 38.52
CA ASN A 39 -13.00 10.60 37.41
C ASN A 39 -13.79 10.72 36.09
N GLY A 40 -14.24 11.93 35.79
CA GLY A 40 -14.89 12.27 34.53
C GLY A 40 -13.88 12.29 33.39
N GLY A 41 -13.59 11.11 32.82
CA GLY A 41 -12.99 11.03 31.50
C GLY A 41 -13.91 11.75 30.51
N THR A 42 -13.38 12.76 29.83
CA THR A 42 -14.09 13.45 28.75
C THR A 42 -14.21 12.50 27.56
N ALA A 43 -15.29 11.74 27.50
CA ALA A 43 -15.72 11.10 26.27
C ALA A 43 -15.85 12.18 25.18
N ALA A 44 -15.32 11.90 23.99
CA ALA A 44 -15.59 12.71 22.82
C ALA A 44 -17.11 12.81 22.61
N PRO A 45 -17.63 13.93 22.09
CA PRO A 45 -19.02 13.99 21.69
C PRO A 45 -19.22 13.02 20.53
N ALA A 46 -19.97 11.93 20.76
CA ALA A 46 -20.50 11.12 19.68
C ALA A 46 -21.44 12.00 18.84
N GLY A 47 -20.92 12.52 17.73
CA GLY A 47 -21.74 13.11 16.68
C GLY A 47 -22.57 12.02 16.02
N ASP A 48 -23.74 12.39 15.50
CA ASP A 48 -24.36 11.58 14.46
C ASP A 48 -23.40 11.60 13.24
N GLY A 49 -23.18 10.46 12.58
CA GLY A 49 -22.09 10.27 11.60
C GLY A 49 -22.03 11.33 10.49
N GLU A 50 -23.17 11.92 10.13
CA GLU A 50 -23.32 13.01 9.14
C GLU A 50 -22.44 14.27 9.44
N ASP A 51 -21.96 14.45 10.68
CA ASP A 51 -21.10 15.57 11.08
C ASP A 51 -19.59 15.22 11.13
N LEU A 52 -19.18 13.95 10.98
CA LEU A 52 -17.78 13.50 11.12
C LEU A 52 -17.09 13.31 9.75
N THR A 53 -15.80 13.65 9.68
CA THR A 53 -15.00 13.63 8.44
C THR A 53 -13.79 12.69 8.53
N VAL A 54 -13.61 11.81 7.54
CA VAL A 54 -12.45 10.93 7.41
C VAL A 54 -11.56 11.38 6.25
N GLY A 55 -10.27 11.63 6.52
CA GLY A 55 -9.28 11.92 5.49
C GLY A 55 -8.68 10.63 4.92
N VAL A 56 -8.68 10.46 3.60
CA VAL A 56 -8.20 9.25 2.93
C VAL A 56 -7.09 9.61 1.94
N ALA A 57 -5.85 9.26 2.28
CA ALA A 57 -4.66 9.62 1.52
C ALA A 57 -4.07 8.42 0.77
N MET A 58 -4.40 8.30 -0.53
CA MET A 58 -3.94 7.24 -1.42
C MET A 58 -2.69 7.66 -2.22
N PRO A 59 -1.79 6.72 -2.58
CA PRO A 59 -0.49 7.06 -3.14
C PRO A 59 -0.57 7.55 -4.59
N THR A 60 -1.37 6.91 -5.43
CA THR A 60 -1.34 7.12 -6.89
C THR A 60 -2.59 6.59 -7.59
N GLN A 61 -2.74 6.93 -8.88
CA GLN A 61 -3.76 6.39 -9.80
C GLN A 61 -3.11 5.65 -10.98
N THR A 62 -1.80 5.38 -10.92
CA THR A 62 -1.04 4.66 -11.97
C THR A 62 -1.09 3.14 -11.83
N SER A 63 -1.41 2.64 -10.63
CA SER A 63 -1.72 1.25 -10.32
C SER A 63 -3.22 1.16 -10.04
N GLU A 64 -3.88 0.20 -10.67
CA GLU A 64 -5.35 0.13 -10.78
C GLU A 64 -6.01 -0.03 -9.40
N ARG A 65 -5.42 -0.86 -8.54
CA ARG A 65 -5.96 -1.17 -7.22
C ARG A 65 -6.28 0.06 -6.38
N TRP A 66 -5.41 1.08 -6.34
CA TRP A 66 -5.59 2.25 -5.46
C TRP A 66 -6.83 3.09 -5.83
N ILE A 67 -7.26 3.03 -7.09
CA ILE A 67 -8.53 3.63 -7.52
C ILE A 67 -9.69 2.82 -6.92
N ALA A 68 -9.65 1.49 -7.03
CA ALA A 68 -10.64 0.61 -6.43
C ALA A 68 -10.67 0.71 -4.90
N ASP A 69 -9.51 0.77 -4.23
CA ASP A 69 -9.40 0.98 -2.78
C ASP A 69 -9.98 2.35 -2.36
N GLY A 70 -9.57 3.42 -3.03
CA GLY A 70 -10.03 4.78 -2.72
C GLY A 70 -11.55 4.90 -2.86
N ASN A 71 -12.10 4.36 -3.96
CA ASN A 71 -13.54 4.31 -4.19
C ASN A 71 -14.24 3.42 -3.15
N SER A 72 -13.75 2.21 -2.87
CA SER A 72 -14.39 1.28 -1.91
C SER A 72 -14.41 1.84 -0.49
N VAL A 73 -13.30 2.45 -0.05
CA VAL A 73 -13.22 3.15 1.25
C VAL A 73 -14.16 4.35 1.26
N GLN A 74 -14.20 5.16 0.19
CA GLN A 74 -15.10 6.31 0.12
C GLN A 74 -16.58 5.88 0.17
N GLU A 75 -17.00 4.95 -0.69
CA GLU A 75 -18.39 4.50 -0.80
C GLU A 75 -18.89 3.87 0.51
N GLY A 76 -18.08 3.02 1.15
CA GLY A 76 -18.45 2.41 2.42
C GLY A 76 -18.48 3.39 3.61
N LEU A 77 -17.57 4.37 3.65
CA LEU A 77 -17.64 5.46 4.63
C LEU A 77 -18.86 6.37 4.41
N GLU A 78 -19.18 6.71 3.15
CA GLU A 78 -20.36 7.49 2.81
C GLU A 78 -21.67 6.73 3.10
N GLU A 79 -21.72 5.41 2.91
CA GLU A 79 -22.87 4.56 3.30
C GLU A 79 -23.03 4.46 4.83
N ALA A 80 -21.92 4.41 5.58
CA ALA A 80 -21.91 4.52 7.05
C ALA A 80 -22.26 5.94 7.56
N GLY A 81 -22.30 6.94 6.66
CA GLY A 81 -22.78 8.29 6.92
C GLY A 81 -21.68 9.34 7.13
N TYR A 82 -20.41 8.98 6.97
CA TYR A 82 -19.27 9.88 7.15
C TYR A 82 -19.03 10.78 5.92
N THR A 83 -18.47 11.97 6.14
CA THR A 83 -17.90 12.80 5.07
C THR A 83 -16.48 12.32 4.75
N VAL A 84 -16.12 12.24 3.47
CA VAL A 84 -14.80 11.73 3.03
C VAL A 84 -14.00 12.79 2.27
N ASP A 85 -12.73 13.00 2.66
CA ASP A 85 -11.74 13.75 1.88
C ASP A 85 -10.75 12.78 1.24
N LEU A 86 -11.12 12.21 0.09
CA LEU A 86 -10.26 11.30 -0.69
C LEU A 86 -9.28 12.09 -1.57
N GLN A 87 -8.00 11.85 -1.36
CA GLN A 87 -6.91 12.47 -2.10
C GLN A 87 -5.93 11.44 -2.65
N PHE A 88 -5.41 11.70 -3.86
CA PHE A 88 -4.37 10.90 -4.50
C PHE A 88 -3.11 11.75 -4.69
N ALA A 89 -1.96 11.25 -4.25
CA ALA A 89 -0.70 12.00 -4.29
C ALA A 89 0.07 11.90 -5.62
N GLY A 90 -0.28 10.95 -6.49
CA GLY A 90 0.37 10.76 -7.80
C GLY A 90 1.85 10.37 -7.69
N ASP A 91 2.19 9.55 -6.69
CA ASP A 91 3.55 9.12 -6.35
C ASP A 91 4.52 10.25 -5.91
N ASP A 92 4.01 11.46 -5.64
CA ASP A 92 4.77 12.60 -5.11
C ASP A 92 4.63 12.71 -3.58
N ILE A 93 5.68 12.31 -2.86
CA ILE A 93 5.73 12.33 -1.38
C ILE A 93 5.40 13.74 -0.81
N PRO A 94 5.99 14.85 -1.29
CA PRO A 94 5.64 16.19 -0.80
C PRO A 94 4.15 16.55 -0.98
N THR A 95 3.51 16.05 -2.03
CA THR A 95 2.06 16.22 -2.25
C THR A 95 1.25 15.41 -1.23
N GLN A 96 1.64 14.16 -0.95
CA GLN A 96 0.97 13.35 0.09
C GLN A 96 1.06 14.01 1.47
N SER A 97 2.25 14.50 1.85
CA SER A 97 2.42 15.24 3.12
C SER A 97 1.51 16.47 3.20
N GLN A 98 1.41 17.26 2.12
CA GLN A 98 0.53 18.44 2.06
C GLN A 98 -0.96 18.09 2.10
N GLN A 99 -1.37 16.97 1.49
CA GLN A 99 -2.74 16.48 1.54
C GLN A 99 -3.12 16.12 2.98
N ILE A 100 -2.26 15.40 3.70
CA ILE A 100 -2.49 15.03 5.10
C ILE A 100 -2.48 16.26 6.01
N ASP A 101 -1.53 17.20 5.83
CA ASP A 101 -1.53 18.49 6.56
C ASP A 101 -2.85 19.26 6.37
N GLN A 102 -3.43 19.18 5.17
CA GLN A 102 -4.69 19.84 4.83
C GLN A 102 -5.92 19.13 5.43
N MET A 103 -5.94 17.80 5.48
CA MET A 103 -6.98 17.00 6.16
C MET A 103 -7.00 17.34 7.67
N ILE A 104 -5.84 17.32 8.32
CA ILE A 104 -5.68 17.70 9.74
C ILE A 104 -6.13 19.16 9.97
N THR A 105 -5.71 20.08 9.10
CA THR A 105 -6.10 21.50 9.18
C THR A 105 -7.60 21.73 8.97
N ASN A 106 -8.26 20.88 8.19
CA ASN A 106 -9.71 20.92 7.96
C ASN A 106 -10.51 20.31 9.12
N GLY A 107 -9.86 19.60 10.05
CA GLY A 107 -10.50 18.93 11.17
C GLY A 107 -11.09 17.57 10.79
N ALA A 108 -10.34 16.75 10.04
CA ALA A 108 -10.66 15.32 9.92
C ALA A 108 -10.63 14.64 11.30
N ASP A 109 -11.64 13.83 11.59
CA ASP A 109 -11.81 13.09 12.85
C ASP A 109 -11.05 11.75 12.84
N ALA A 110 -10.65 11.24 11.67
CA ALA A 110 -9.77 10.08 11.49
C ALA A 110 -9.00 10.17 10.16
N LEU A 111 -7.87 9.45 10.07
CA LEU A 111 -7.06 9.35 8.85
C LEU A 111 -6.85 7.89 8.43
N ILE A 112 -7.09 7.60 7.14
CA ILE A 112 -6.71 6.36 6.46
C ILE A 112 -5.59 6.71 5.48
N ILE A 113 -4.40 6.12 5.64
CA ILE A 113 -3.20 6.53 4.89
C ILE A 113 -2.51 5.31 4.26
N ALA A 114 -2.44 5.30 2.93
CA ALA A 114 -1.61 4.39 2.15
C ALA A 114 -0.35 5.12 1.66
N ALA A 115 0.74 5.02 2.43
CA ALA A 115 1.94 5.82 2.21
C ALA A 115 2.69 5.47 0.89
N ILE A 116 3.28 6.48 0.26
CA ILE A 116 4.24 6.29 -0.85
C ILE A 116 5.62 5.86 -0.32
N ASP A 117 6.04 6.47 0.79
CA ASP A 117 7.26 6.18 1.54
C ASP A 117 6.87 6.09 3.01
N GLY A 118 7.03 4.90 3.60
CA GLY A 118 6.60 4.63 4.97
C GLY A 118 7.27 5.51 6.02
N THR A 119 8.42 6.12 5.72
CA THR A 119 9.21 6.92 6.67
C THR A 119 9.00 8.44 6.53
N ALA A 120 8.32 8.89 5.48
CA ALA A 120 8.28 10.30 5.12
C ALA A 120 7.24 11.16 5.88
N LEU A 121 6.41 10.57 6.74
CA LEU A 121 5.21 11.19 7.30
C LEU A 121 5.30 11.57 8.79
N SER A 122 6.46 11.42 9.46
CA SER A 122 6.57 11.59 10.93
C SER A 122 5.95 12.90 11.45
N SER A 123 6.18 14.03 10.77
CA SER A 123 5.63 15.34 11.16
C SER A 123 4.10 15.44 11.04
N GLN A 124 3.50 14.77 10.06
CA GLN A 124 2.06 14.72 9.83
C GLN A 124 1.40 13.87 10.93
N LEU A 125 2.03 12.76 11.29
CA LEU A 125 1.55 11.86 12.34
C LEU A 125 1.69 12.48 13.74
N GLU A 126 2.78 13.23 14.00
CA GLU A 126 2.90 14.07 15.20
C GLU A 126 1.78 15.14 15.26
N ALA A 127 1.40 15.74 14.13
CA ALA A 127 0.32 16.73 14.07
C ALA A 127 -1.07 16.11 14.25
N ALA A 128 -1.32 14.92 13.70
CA ALA A 128 -2.55 14.15 13.90
C ALA A 128 -2.74 13.77 15.37
N ALA A 129 -1.71 13.18 15.99
CA ALA A 129 -1.73 12.84 17.42
C ALA A 129 -1.88 14.07 18.32
N ALA A 130 -1.28 15.21 17.97
CA ALA A 130 -1.46 16.47 18.71
C ALA A 130 -2.86 17.10 18.54
N ALA A 131 -3.67 16.59 17.62
CA ALA A 131 -5.07 16.96 17.41
C ALA A 131 -6.05 15.85 17.85
N ASP A 132 -5.56 14.80 18.53
CA ASP A 132 -6.32 13.61 18.95
C ASP A 132 -6.98 12.84 17.78
N ILE A 133 -6.36 12.87 16.58
CA ILE A 133 -6.85 12.21 15.35
C ILE A 133 -6.19 10.82 15.20
N PRO A 134 -6.95 9.71 15.24
CA PRO A 134 -6.44 8.36 15.03
C PRO A 134 -5.99 8.13 13.58
N VAL A 135 -4.91 7.36 13.41
CA VAL A 135 -4.31 7.02 12.12
C VAL A 135 -4.36 5.51 11.86
N ILE A 136 -5.06 5.14 10.79
CA ILE A 136 -5.04 3.79 10.20
C ILE A 136 -4.02 3.77 9.06
N ALA A 137 -2.96 2.98 9.21
CA ALA A 137 -2.13 2.61 8.07
C ALA A 137 -2.92 1.64 7.16
N TYR A 138 -3.00 1.93 5.87
CA TYR A 138 -3.80 1.18 4.91
C TYR A 138 -2.91 0.51 3.86
N ASP A 139 -3.01 -0.82 3.78
CA ASP A 139 -2.18 -1.75 3.00
C ASP A 139 -0.68 -1.71 3.31
N ARG A 140 -0.05 -0.54 3.37
CA ARG A 140 1.39 -0.32 3.60
C ARG A 140 1.66 0.20 5.00
N LEU A 141 2.55 -0.49 5.73
CA LEU A 141 2.94 -0.08 7.08
C LEU A 141 3.68 1.27 7.07
N ILE A 142 3.18 2.22 7.87
CA ILE A 142 3.83 3.49 8.15
C ILE A 142 4.87 3.28 9.28
N ARG A 143 6.11 3.66 9.00
CA ARG A 143 7.31 3.37 9.80
C ARG A 143 7.79 4.58 10.61
N ASP A 144 8.69 4.31 11.54
CA ASP A 144 9.45 5.29 12.32
C ASP A 144 8.56 6.32 13.07
N SER A 145 7.39 5.88 13.56
CA SER A 145 6.42 6.71 14.30
C SER A 145 5.68 5.90 15.37
N GLU A 146 5.48 6.47 16.56
CA GLU A 146 4.56 5.90 17.57
C GLU A 146 3.08 6.22 17.26
N ASN A 147 2.83 7.21 16.40
CA ASN A 147 1.52 7.78 16.06
C ASN A 147 0.92 7.08 14.82
N VAL A 148 0.81 5.75 14.89
CA VAL A 148 0.09 4.88 13.95
C VAL A 148 -0.74 3.93 14.80
N ASP A 149 -2.05 4.10 14.84
CA ASP A 149 -2.88 3.46 15.87
C ASP A 149 -3.23 2.02 15.51
N PHE A 150 -3.51 1.78 14.22
CA PHE A 150 -3.83 0.46 13.68
C PHE A 150 -3.30 0.29 12.26
N TYR A 151 -3.19 -0.96 11.82
CA TYR A 151 -2.74 -1.32 10.46
C TYR A 151 -3.68 -2.34 9.82
N VAL A 152 -4.23 -2.02 8.66
CA VAL A 152 -5.13 -2.91 7.90
C VAL A 152 -4.43 -3.30 6.60
N THR A 153 -4.21 -4.59 6.38
CA THR A 153 -3.41 -5.10 5.26
C THR A 153 -3.80 -6.54 4.90
N PHE A 154 -3.09 -7.14 3.95
CA PHE A 154 -3.09 -8.58 3.69
C PHE A 154 -1.88 -9.23 4.38
N ASP A 155 -1.86 -10.57 4.51
CA ASP A 155 -0.62 -11.26 4.92
C ASP A 155 0.45 -11.15 3.82
N ASN A 156 1.26 -10.09 3.91
CA ASN A 156 2.27 -9.76 2.91
C ASN A 156 3.43 -10.77 2.86
N TYR A 157 3.68 -11.53 3.94
CA TYR A 157 4.67 -12.61 3.88
C TYR A 157 4.09 -13.78 3.07
N ASN A 158 2.86 -14.18 3.35
CA ASN A 158 2.17 -15.23 2.61
C ASN A 158 1.96 -14.88 1.13
N VAL A 159 1.72 -13.61 0.78
CA VAL A 159 1.68 -13.17 -0.63
C VAL A 159 3.02 -13.46 -1.34
N GLY A 160 4.17 -13.26 -0.68
CA GLY A 160 5.48 -13.65 -1.20
C GLY A 160 5.64 -15.16 -1.37
N VAL A 161 5.20 -15.93 -0.38
CA VAL A 161 5.17 -17.40 -0.45
C VAL A 161 4.31 -17.88 -1.63
N GLN A 162 3.14 -17.26 -1.84
CA GLN A 162 2.23 -17.56 -2.92
C GLN A 162 2.81 -17.21 -4.29
N GLN A 163 3.49 -16.07 -4.44
CA GLN A 163 4.22 -15.70 -5.66
C GLN A 163 5.28 -16.75 -6.02
N ALA A 164 6.14 -17.12 -5.07
CA ALA A 164 7.15 -18.17 -5.28
C ALA A 164 6.54 -19.55 -5.54
N THR A 165 5.46 -19.91 -4.85
CA THR A 165 4.72 -21.15 -5.08
C THR A 165 4.16 -21.19 -6.50
N SER A 166 3.54 -20.10 -6.98
CA SER A 166 3.01 -20.02 -8.35
C SER A 166 4.11 -20.18 -9.42
N LEU A 167 5.30 -19.62 -9.18
CA LEU A 167 6.47 -19.81 -10.04
C LEU A 167 6.93 -21.26 -10.05
N LEU A 168 7.04 -21.91 -8.89
CA LEU A 168 7.44 -23.32 -8.77
C LEU A 168 6.42 -24.28 -9.42
N VAL A 169 5.12 -23.99 -9.31
CA VAL A 169 4.04 -24.75 -9.99
C VAL A 169 4.14 -24.59 -11.50
N GLY A 170 4.33 -23.38 -12.02
CA GLY A 170 4.49 -23.15 -13.46
C GLY A 170 5.76 -23.78 -14.05
N LEU A 171 6.82 -23.89 -13.25
CA LEU A 171 8.04 -24.64 -13.59
C LEU A 171 7.87 -26.17 -13.46
N GLY A 172 6.75 -26.65 -12.91
CA GLY A 172 6.49 -28.06 -12.64
C GLY A 172 7.30 -28.65 -11.48
N VAL A 173 7.98 -27.82 -10.67
CA VAL A 173 8.72 -28.24 -9.46
C VAL A 173 7.76 -28.62 -8.34
N LEU A 174 6.60 -27.94 -8.28
CA LEU A 174 5.48 -28.28 -7.41
C LEU A 174 4.26 -28.70 -8.24
N ASP A 175 3.40 -29.55 -7.69
CA ASP A 175 2.01 -29.70 -8.15
C ASP A 175 1.09 -28.58 -7.60
N GLU A 176 -0.14 -28.49 -8.12
CA GLU A 176 -1.12 -27.48 -7.72
C GLU A 176 -1.51 -27.60 -6.23
N GLU A 177 -1.33 -28.77 -5.63
CA GLU A 177 -1.49 -29.02 -4.19
C GLU A 177 -0.24 -28.68 -3.35
N GLY A 178 0.83 -28.19 -3.96
CA GLY A 178 2.06 -27.73 -3.30
C GLY A 178 3.06 -28.82 -2.91
N ASN A 179 2.99 -30.01 -3.51
CA ASN A 179 3.94 -31.11 -3.28
C ASN A 179 5.07 -31.12 -4.31
N GLU A 180 6.28 -31.49 -3.88
CA GLU A 180 7.44 -31.69 -4.78
C GLU A 180 7.16 -32.76 -5.84
N THR A 181 7.52 -32.47 -7.09
CA THR A 181 7.44 -33.43 -8.21
C THR A 181 8.78 -34.17 -8.43
N ASP A 182 8.88 -34.97 -9.49
CA ASP A 182 10.13 -35.61 -9.93
C ASP A 182 11.03 -34.65 -10.79
N GLU A 183 10.63 -33.39 -11.02
CA GLU A 183 11.40 -32.44 -11.82
C GLU A 183 12.68 -31.96 -11.11
N ALA A 184 13.83 -32.08 -11.80
CA ALA A 184 15.14 -31.95 -11.17
C ALA A 184 15.94 -30.69 -11.57
N GLY A 185 15.42 -29.88 -12.50
CA GLY A 185 16.12 -28.70 -13.02
C GLY A 185 17.47 -29.01 -13.71
N PRO A 186 18.41 -28.05 -13.74
CA PRO A 186 18.30 -26.69 -13.20
C PRO A 186 17.37 -25.81 -14.05
N PHE A 187 16.49 -25.06 -13.38
CA PHE A 187 15.67 -24.03 -14.01
C PHE A 187 16.29 -22.64 -13.73
N SER A 188 16.84 -22.01 -14.76
CA SER A 188 17.20 -20.58 -14.75
C SER A 188 15.98 -19.72 -14.41
N ILE A 189 16.07 -18.90 -13.37
CA ILE A 189 15.08 -17.87 -13.02
C ILE A 189 15.73 -16.51 -12.78
N GLU A 190 14.94 -15.44 -12.84
CA GLU A 190 15.33 -14.10 -12.39
C GLU A 190 14.35 -13.54 -11.36
N LEU A 191 14.86 -12.65 -10.49
CA LEU A 191 14.14 -12.16 -9.32
C LEU A 191 13.88 -10.66 -9.44
N PHE A 192 12.65 -10.20 -9.16
CA PHE A 192 12.28 -8.80 -9.02
C PHE A 192 11.67 -8.54 -7.64
N ALA A 193 11.86 -7.32 -7.13
CA ALA A 193 11.28 -6.83 -5.89
C ALA A 193 10.58 -5.49 -6.12
N GLY A 194 9.74 -5.09 -5.16
CA GLY A 194 9.03 -3.81 -5.17
C GLY A 194 9.91 -2.59 -4.90
N SER A 195 9.28 -1.49 -4.52
CA SER A 195 9.99 -0.26 -4.09
C SER A 195 10.53 -0.41 -2.67
N LEU A 196 11.79 -0.03 -2.40
CA LEU A 196 12.39 -0.24 -1.07
C LEU A 196 11.84 0.67 0.05
N ASP A 197 11.16 1.76 -0.32
CA ASP A 197 10.44 2.66 0.58
C ASP A 197 8.98 2.23 0.86
N ASP A 198 8.55 1.14 0.21
CA ASP A 198 7.34 0.38 0.54
C ASP A 198 7.72 -0.76 1.48
N ASN A 199 7.17 -0.77 2.69
CA ASN A 199 7.44 -1.83 3.68
C ASN A 199 7.07 -3.22 3.14
N ASN A 200 6.02 -3.32 2.32
CA ASN A 200 5.46 -4.60 1.89
C ASN A 200 6.42 -5.31 0.91
N ALA A 201 7.21 -4.56 0.15
CA ALA A 201 8.23 -5.10 -0.75
C ALA A 201 9.23 -6.02 -0.03
N HIS A 202 9.56 -5.72 1.23
CA HIS A 202 10.46 -6.54 2.07
C HIS A 202 9.78 -7.83 2.53
N PHE A 203 8.49 -7.79 2.85
CA PHE A 203 7.70 -8.96 3.24
C PHE A 203 7.45 -9.92 2.06
N PHE A 204 7.06 -9.39 0.90
CA PHE A 204 6.93 -10.19 -0.33
C PHE A 204 8.26 -10.85 -0.69
N TRP A 205 9.35 -10.09 -0.66
CA TRP A 205 10.69 -10.59 -0.93
C TRP A 205 11.09 -11.69 0.04
N GLN A 206 10.87 -11.49 1.34
CA GLN A 206 11.23 -12.50 2.35
C GLN A 206 10.44 -13.79 2.16
N GLY A 207 9.11 -13.72 2.05
CA GLY A 207 8.27 -14.90 1.86
C GLY A 207 8.58 -15.66 0.57
N ALA A 208 8.89 -14.94 -0.51
CA ALA A 208 9.30 -15.55 -1.77
C ALA A 208 10.68 -16.20 -1.65
N MET A 209 11.68 -15.51 -1.10
CA MET A 209 13.04 -16.05 -0.97
C MET A 209 13.10 -17.23 0.00
N ASP A 210 12.42 -17.18 1.15
CA ASP A 210 12.34 -18.32 2.09
C ASP A 210 11.72 -19.56 1.42
N THR A 211 10.80 -19.36 0.46
CA THR A 211 10.16 -20.43 -0.33
C THR A 211 11.07 -20.97 -1.46
N LEU A 212 11.83 -20.11 -2.12
CA LEU A 212 12.73 -20.49 -3.23
C LEU A 212 14.09 -21.05 -2.73
N GLN A 213 14.55 -20.66 -1.54
CA GLN A 213 15.88 -21.00 -1.03
C GLN A 213 16.20 -22.51 -1.02
N PRO A 214 15.30 -23.44 -0.64
CA PRO A 214 15.58 -24.88 -0.69
C PRO A 214 15.91 -25.39 -2.10
N TYR A 215 15.30 -24.80 -3.13
CA TYR A 215 15.51 -25.17 -4.53
C TYR A 215 16.75 -24.51 -5.12
N LEU A 216 17.11 -23.30 -4.65
CA LEU A 216 18.39 -22.65 -4.96
C LEU A 216 19.57 -23.40 -4.31
N ASP A 217 19.44 -23.81 -3.05
CA ASP A 217 20.47 -24.55 -2.29
C ASP A 217 20.74 -25.96 -2.86
N SER A 218 19.71 -26.59 -3.44
CA SER A 218 19.81 -27.90 -4.07
C SER A 218 20.23 -27.84 -5.55
N GLY A 219 20.16 -26.67 -6.19
CA GLY A 219 20.47 -26.46 -7.61
C GLY A 219 19.34 -26.87 -8.56
N VAL A 220 18.10 -27.04 -8.05
CA VAL A 220 16.89 -27.17 -8.89
C VAL A 220 16.55 -25.83 -9.53
N LEU A 221 16.79 -24.72 -8.84
CA LEU A 221 16.74 -23.37 -9.39
C LEU A 221 18.16 -22.79 -9.48
N GLU A 222 18.41 -21.98 -10.50
CA GLU A 222 19.62 -21.17 -10.63
C GLU A 222 19.23 -19.71 -10.95
N VAL A 223 20.03 -18.74 -10.49
CA VAL A 223 19.90 -17.32 -10.88
C VAL A 223 21.15 -16.91 -11.68
N PRO A 224 21.17 -17.09 -13.02
CA PRO A 224 22.33 -16.78 -13.87
C PRO A 224 22.91 -15.37 -13.74
N SER A 225 22.09 -14.35 -13.44
CA SER A 225 22.57 -13.00 -13.15
C SER A 225 23.35 -12.87 -11.83
N GLY A 226 23.16 -13.82 -10.91
CA GLY A 226 23.64 -13.77 -9.52
C GLY A 226 22.98 -12.70 -8.66
N GLN A 227 21.89 -12.07 -9.13
CA GLN A 227 21.23 -10.96 -8.43
C GLN A 227 20.18 -11.48 -7.44
N MET A 228 20.61 -11.71 -6.19
CA MET A 228 19.79 -12.30 -5.12
C MET A 228 19.70 -11.41 -3.86
N ASP A 229 20.20 -10.17 -3.91
CA ASP A 229 19.96 -9.17 -2.87
C ASP A 229 18.74 -8.30 -3.27
N ILE A 230 17.88 -7.92 -2.31
CA ILE A 230 16.66 -7.13 -2.62
C ILE A 230 17.01 -5.79 -3.30
N GLU A 231 18.13 -5.16 -2.93
CA GLU A 231 18.60 -3.90 -3.54
C GLU A 231 18.99 -4.04 -5.02
N GLN A 232 19.22 -5.27 -5.51
CA GLN A 232 19.49 -5.56 -6.92
C GLN A 232 18.20 -5.90 -7.69
N ALA A 233 17.21 -6.45 -6.99
CA ALA A 233 15.90 -6.84 -7.53
C ALA A 233 14.88 -5.70 -7.53
N ALA A 234 15.04 -4.70 -6.66
CA ALA A 234 14.08 -3.64 -6.39
C ALA A 234 13.73 -2.78 -7.60
N THR A 235 12.42 -2.52 -7.76
CA THR A 235 11.85 -1.66 -8.79
C THR A 235 11.22 -0.44 -8.13
N LEU A 236 11.98 0.67 -8.11
CA LEU A 236 11.57 1.94 -7.51
C LEU A 236 10.18 2.37 -8.04
N ARG A 237 9.30 2.75 -7.11
CA ARG A 237 7.91 3.20 -7.37
C ARG A 237 7.08 2.18 -8.16
N TRP A 238 7.43 0.90 -8.11
CA TRP A 238 6.70 -0.19 -8.78
C TRP A 238 6.51 0.05 -10.30
N GLN A 239 7.46 0.74 -10.95
CA GLN A 239 7.32 1.19 -12.32
C GLN A 239 7.52 0.06 -13.36
N GLN A 240 6.48 -0.20 -14.16
CA GLN A 240 6.50 -1.12 -15.31
C GLN A 240 7.68 -0.85 -16.26
N GLU A 241 7.94 0.41 -16.64
CA GLU A 241 9.04 0.77 -17.55
C GLU A 241 10.42 0.44 -16.95
N THR A 242 10.59 0.60 -15.64
CA THR A 242 11.84 0.25 -14.95
C THR A 242 12.04 -1.26 -14.89
N ALA A 243 10.98 -2.04 -14.62
CA ALA A 243 11.06 -3.50 -14.67
C ALA A 243 11.37 -4.03 -16.08
N GLN A 244 10.70 -3.50 -17.12
CA GLN A 244 11.02 -3.84 -18.51
C GLN A 244 12.49 -3.55 -18.83
N LYS A 245 12.97 -2.33 -18.50
CA LYS A 245 14.37 -1.93 -18.75
C LYS A 245 15.35 -2.85 -18.04
N ARG A 246 15.09 -3.24 -16.78
CA ARG A 246 15.92 -4.20 -16.04
C ARG A 246 15.90 -5.58 -16.69
N MET A 247 14.75 -6.07 -17.13
CA MET A 247 14.64 -7.36 -17.81
C MET A 247 15.44 -7.38 -19.13
N GLU A 248 15.35 -6.33 -19.95
CA GLU A 248 16.19 -6.19 -21.16
C GLU A 248 17.70 -6.25 -20.86
N ASP A 249 18.13 -5.65 -19.74
CA ASP A 249 19.54 -5.62 -19.32
C ASP A 249 19.99 -7.00 -18.77
N LEU A 250 19.13 -7.71 -18.04
CA LEU A 250 19.34 -9.11 -17.63
C LEU A 250 19.49 -10.02 -18.86
N LEU A 251 18.56 -9.95 -19.82
CA LEU A 251 18.60 -10.75 -21.05
C LEU A 251 19.88 -10.49 -21.86
N THR A 252 20.30 -9.23 -21.93
CA THR A 252 21.53 -8.82 -22.63
C THR A 252 22.80 -9.31 -21.93
N SER A 253 22.82 -9.31 -20.59
CA SER A 253 24.03 -9.62 -19.81
C SER A 253 24.19 -11.10 -19.46
N SER A 254 23.08 -11.83 -19.30
CA SER A 254 23.06 -13.18 -18.74
C SER A 254 22.40 -14.24 -19.64
N TYR A 255 21.70 -13.86 -20.71
CA TYR A 255 20.95 -14.81 -21.57
C TYR A 255 21.25 -14.66 -23.07
N GLY A 256 22.45 -14.20 -23.42
CA GLY A 256 22.87 -14.03 -24.81
C GLY A 256 21.97 -13.11 -25.65
N GLY A 257 21.26 -12.16 -25.02
CA GLY A 257 20.26 -11.30 -25.67
C GLY A 257 18.94 -11.99 -26.01
N GLY A 258 18.55 -13.03 -25.25
CA GLY A 258 17.37 -13.87 -25.53
C GLY A 258 17.66 -15.11 -26.39
N SER A 259 18.93 -15.54 -26.44
CA SER A 259 19.33 -16.76 -27.15
C SER A 259 19.69 -17.94 -26.23
N GLU A 260 19.67 -17.71 -24.91
CA GLU A 260 19.82 -18.73 -23.87
C GLU A 260 18.52 -18.83 -23.05
N GLU A 261 18.33 -19.95 -22.36
CA GLU A 261 17.06 -20.33 -21.76
C GLU A 261 16.85 -19.70 -20.38
N LEU A 262 15.70 -19.03 -20.23
CA LEU A 262 15.14 -18.51 -18.98
C LEU A 262 13.80 -19.22 -18.80
N HIS A 263 13.56 -19.83 -17.64
CA HIS A 263 12.38 -20.66 -17.42
C HIS A 263 11.28 -19.89 -16.67
N GLY A 264 11.64 -18.95 -15.80
CA GLY A 264 10.67 -18.09 -15.15
C GLY A 264 11.23 -16.86 -14.47
N VAL A 265 10.34 -15.98 -14.04
CA VAL A 265 10.65 -14.72 -13.37
C VAL A 265 9.73 -14.53 -12.17
N LEU A 266 10.31 -14.39 -10.99
CA LEU A 266 9.57 -13.94 -9.81
C LEU A 266 9.27 -12.46 -9.99
N SER A 267 8.00 -12.15 -10.24
CA SER A 267 7.47 -10.79 -10.33
C SER A 267 6.47 -10.54 -9.19
N PRO A 268 6.67 -9.50 -8.36
CA PRO A 268 5.85 -9.24 -7.17
C PRO A 268 4.61 -8.35 -7.43
N TYR A 269 4.35 -7.94 -8.68
CA TYR A 269 3.24 -7.08 -9.05
C TYR A 269 2.94 -7.14 -10.55
N ASP A 270 1.66 -7.18 -10.91
CA ASP A 270 1.17 -7.33 -12.28
C ASP A 270 1.70 -6.27 -13.25
N GLY A 271 1.82 -5.02 -12.81
CA GLY A 271 2.45 -3.97 -13.61
C GLY A 271 3.91 -4.25 -13.95
N LEU A 272 4.68 -4.89 -13.06
CA LEU A 272 6.04 -5.33 -13.38
C LEU A 272 6.01 -6.54 -14.33
N SER A 273 5.10 -7.49 -14.09
CA SER A 273 4.93 -8.70 -14.91
C SER A 273 4.70 -8.35 -16.38
N ARG A 274 3.80 -7.38 -16.68
CA ARG A 274 3.55 -6.91 -18.05
C ARG A 274 4.79 -6.27 -18.70
N GLY A 275 5.59 -5.54 -17.94
CA GLY A 275 6.86 -4.97 -18.41
C GLY A 275 7.91 -6.06 -18.70
N ILE A 276 8.03 -7.04 -17.82
CA ILE A 276 8.91 -8.21 -17.95
C ILE A 276 8.53 -9.02 -19.20
N ILE A 277 7.25 -9.39 -19.34
CA ILE A 277 6.71 -10.10 -20.52
C ILE A 277 6.99 -9.35 -21.81
N THR A 278 6.83 -8.02 -21.82
CA THR A 278 7.15 -7.19 -22.98
C THR A 278 8.63 -7.28 -23.36
N ALA A 279 9.55 -7.26 -22.39
CA ALA A 279 10.98 -7.44 -22.65
C ALA A 279 11.31 -8.85 -23.20
N LEU A 280 10.69 -9.89 -22.63
CA LEU A 280 10.87 -11.29 -23.04
C LEU A 280 10.42 -11.51 -24.49
N GLN A 281 9.21 -11.08 -24.85
CA GLN A 281 8.69 -11.19 -26.21
C GLN A 281 9.53 -10.37 -27.21
N ASN A 282 10.01 -9.18 -26.83
CA ASN A 282 10.90 -8.37 -27.65
C ASN A 282 12.28 -9.02 -27.88
N ALA A 283 12.77 -9.83 -26.94
CA ALA A 283 14.00 -10.59 -27.06
C ALA A 283 13.85 -11.90 -27.88
N GLY A 284 12.61 -12.31 -28.19
CA GLY A 284 12.32 -13.46 -29.04
C GLY A 284 11.96 -14.76 -28.29
N TYR A 285 11.60 -14.68 -27.01
CA TYR A 285 10.92 -15.77 -26.30
C TYR A 285 9.52 -16.03 -26.90
N GLY A 286 8.87 -17.12 -26.47
CA GLY A 286 7.55 -17.53 -26.95
C GLY A 286 6.46 -16.47 -26.78
N THR A 287 5.35 -16.64 -27.49
CA THR A 287 4.18 -15.75 -27.38
C THR A 287 3.29 -16.07 -26.18
N THR A 288 3.25 -17.34 -25.78
CA THR A 288 2.56 -17.89 -24.61
C THR A 288 3.52 -18.80 -23.84
N VAL A 289 3.18 -19.21 -22.61
CA VAL A 289 3.97 -20.15 -21.80
C VAL A 289 4.09 -21.49 -22.55
N ALA A 290 3.01 -22.00 -23.14
CA ALA A 290 3.04 -23.19 -23.99
C ALA A 290 3.92 -23.06 -25.26
N ASP A 291 4.13 -21.83 -25.78
CA ASP A 291 5.04 -21.53 -26.90
C ASP A 291 6.49 -21.24 -26.45
N GLY A 292 6.81 -21.34 -25.15
CA GLY A 292 8.15 -21.09 -24.61
C GLY A 292 8.41 -19.64 -24.16
N LEU A 293 7.38 -18.94 -23.69
CA LEU A 293 7.55 -17.76 -22.83
C LEU A 293 7.88 -18.24 -21.40
N PRO A 294 8.80 -17.59 -20.67
CA PRO A 294 9.05 -17.94 -19.27
C PRO A 294 7.81 -17.77 -18.38
N VAL A 295 7.71 -18.59 -17.34
CA VAL A 295 6.69 -18.50 -16.28
C VAL A 295 6.85 -17.18 -15.53
N VAL A 296 5.82 -16.34 -15.48
CA VAL A 296 5.86 -15.06 -14.74
C VAL A 296 4.73 -15.01 -13.72
N SER A 297 5.07 -14.81 -12.44
CA SER A 297 4.11 -14.58 -11.35
C SER A 297 3.54 -13.16 -11.38
N GLY A 298 2.74 -12.78 -10.38
CA GLY A 298 2.14 -11.44 -10.31
C GLY A 298 1.46 -11.17 -8.98
N GLN A 299 0.76 -10.03 -8.89
CA GLN A 299 0.00 -9.61 -7.71
C GLN A 299 -0.99 -8.50 -8.10
N ASP A 300 -2.10 -8.44 -7.36
CA ASP A 300 -3.22 -7.49 -7.39
C ASP A 300 -4.36 -7.84 -8.37
N ALA A 301 -4.18 -8.86 -9.22
CA ALA A 301 -5.17 -9.29 -10.23
C ALA A 301 -5.70 -8.13 -11.09
N GLU A 302 -4.80 -7.25 -11.54
CA GLU A 302 -5.12 -6.15 -12.45
C GLU A 302 -5.70 -6.70 -13.75
N ILE A 303 -6.75 -6.08 -14.30
CA ILE A 303 -7.57 -6.72 -15.34
C ILE A 303 -6.80 -7.05 -16.61
N ALA A 304 -5.81 -6.21 -16.95
CA ALA A 304 -4.89 -6.45 -18.06
C ALA A 304 -4.03 -7.71 -17.85
N SER A 305 -3.63 -8.02 -16.61
CA SER A 305 -2.86 -9.23 -16.28
C SER A 305 -3.76 -10.46 -16.13
N VAL A 306 -4.99 -10.32 -15.61
CA VAL A 306 -6.00 -11.41 -15.62
C VAL A 306 -6.27 -11.87 -17.06
N LYS A 307 -6.36 -10.92 -18.01
CA LYS A 307 -6.48 -11.23 -19.44
C LYS A 307 -5.26 -11.99 -20.00
N LEU A 308 -4.06 -11.64 -19.57
CA LEU A 308 -2.83 -12.36 -19.95
C LEU A 308 -2.78 -13.76 -19.35
N ILE A 309 -3.34 -13.99 -18.16
CA ILE A 309 -3.45 -15.33 -17.57
C ILE A 309 -4.45 -16.19 -18.35
N ALA A 310 -5.61 -15.63 -18.71
CA ALA A 310 -6.59 -16.30 -19.57
C ALA A 310 -6.06 -16.62 -20.99
N ASP A 311 -5.03 -15.91 -21.46
CA ASP A 311 -4.37 -16.12 -22.77
C ASP A 311 -3.11 -17.01 -22.71
N ASP A 312 -2.76 -17.60 -21.55
CA ASP A 312 -1.51 -18.37 -21.35
C ASP A 312 -0.23 -17.51 -21.51
N VAL A 313 -0.25 -16.22 -21.16
CA VAL A 313 0.87 -15.28 -21.34
C VAL A 313 1.52 -14.87 -20.01
N GLN A 314 0.73 -14.60 -18.97
CA GLN A 314 1.21 -14.50 -17.59
C GLN A 314 0.77 -15.79 -16.88
N PHE A 315 1.58 -16.38 -16.00
CA PHE A 315 1.23 -17.69 -15.44
C PHE A 315 0.22 -17.58 -14.29
N ALA A 316 0.44 -16.62 -13.39
CA ALA A 316 -0.39 -16.42 -12.22
C ALA A 316 -0.35 -14.95 -11.74
N THR A 317 -1.30 -14.61 -10.88
CA THR A 317 -1.31 -13.39 -10.06
C THR A 317 -1.82 -13.75 -8.65
N ILE A 318 -1.60 -12.88 -7.67
CA ILE A 318 -2.16 -13.04 -6.32
C ILE A 318 -3.32 -12.06 -6.15
N PHE A 319 -4.52 -12.59 -5.95
CA PHE A 319 -5.71 -11.81 -5.66
C PHE A 319 -5.74 -11.37 -4.20
N LYS A 320 -6.02 -10.07 -4.03
CA LYS A 320 -6.22 -9.38 -2.77
C LYS A 320 -7.50 -8.56 -2.92
N ASP A 321 -8.58 -9.00 -2.30
CA ASP A 321 -9.89 -8.35 -2.47
C ASP A 321 -9.93 -7.00 -1.76
N THR A 322 -9.69 -5.92 -2.52
CA THR A 322 -9.64 -4.53 -2.03
C THR A 322 -10.94 -4.10 -1.33
N ARG A 323 -12.08 -4.76 -1.62
CA ARG A 323 -13.36 -4.52 -0.94
C ARG A 323 -13.31 -4.94 0.53
N LEU A 324 -12.73 -6.12 0.81
CA LEU A 324 -12.54 -6.60 2.18
C LEU A 324 -11.53 -5.74 2.96
N LEU A 325 -10.51 -5.22 2.27
CA LEU A 325 -9.54 -4.30 2.87
C LEU A 325 -10.20 -2.95 3.24
N ALA A 326 -11.06 -2.43 2.36
CA ALA A 326 -11.86 -1.25 2.63
C ALA A 326 -12.86 -1.47 3.78
N GLU A 327 -13.62 -2.57 3.76
CA GLU A 327 -14.53 -2.95 4.85
C GLU A 327 -13.82 -2.98 6.21
N GLN A 328 -12.66 -3.64 6.29
CA GLN A 328 -11.90 -3.71 7.54
C GLN A 328 -11.31 -2.36 7.96
N ALA A 329 -10.93 -1.49 7.02
CA ALA A 329 -10.48 -0.14 7.33
C ALA A 329 -11.61 0.75 7.85
N ILE A 330 -12.82 0.61 7.30
CA ILE A 330 -14.04 1.27 7.79
C ILE A 330 -14.34 0.82 9.22
N VAL A 331 -14.42 -0.49 9.48
CA VAL A 331 -14.61 -1.05 10.83
C VAL A 331 -13.56 -0.52 11.81
N SER A 332 -12.32 -0.36 11.36
CA SER A 332 -11.22 0.16 12.19
C SER A 332 -11.39 1.64 12.53
N VAL A 333 -11.81 2.48 11.58
CA VAL A 333 -12.13 3.90 11.82
C VAL A 333 -13.36 4.05 12.70
N GLU A 334 -14.43 3.30 12.43
CA GLU A 334 -15.68 3.35 13.20
C GLU A 334 -15.43 3.04 14.69
N ALA A 335 -14.60 2.04 15.00
CA ALA A 335 -14.23 1.70 16.37
C ALA A 335 -13.60 2.91 17.10
N TYR A 336 -12.57 3.53 16.54
CA TYR A 336 -11.93 4.69 17.17
C TYR A 336 -12.87 5.91 17.29
N LEU A 337 -13.69 6.19 16.28
CA LEU A 337 -14.68 7.28 16.33
C LEU A 337 -15.77 7.04 17.38
N GLN A 338 -16.04 5.78 17.73
CA GLN A 338 -16.95 5.40 18.83
C GLN A 338 -16.25 5.34 20.20
N GLY A 339 -14.93 5.56 20.27
CA GLY A 339 -14.14 5.49 21.50
C GLY A 339 -13.78 4.06 21.92
N GLU A 340 -13.81 3.12 20.98
CA GLU A 340 -13.42 1.72 21.14
C GLU A 340 -12.07 1.46 20.40
N GLU A 341 -11.51 0.25 20.55
CA GLU A 341 -10.32 -0.19 19.80
C GLU A 341 -10.73 -1.34 18.86
N PRO A 342 -10.28 -1.35 17.59
CA PRO A 342 -10.58 -2.45 16.66
C PRO A 342 -9.87 -3.76 17.03
N GLU A 343 -10.48 -4.89 16.67
CA GLU A 343 -9.93 -6.22 16.94
C GLU A 343 -8.74 -6.51 16.00
N ALA A 344 -7.53 -6.59 16.56
CA ALA A 344 -6.35 -7.06 15.84
C ALA A 344 -6.31 -8.59 15.75
N ASN A 345 -5.89 -9.13 14.60
CA ASN A 345 -5.57 -10.56 14.44
C ASN A 345 -4.06 -10.84 14.45
N ASP A 346 -3.21 -9.82 14.30
CA ASP A 346 -1.77 -9.87 14.53
C ASP A 346 -1.32 -8.72 15.46
N THR A 347 -0.45 -9.03 16.42
CA THR A 347 0.17 -8.06 17.34
C THR A 347 1.67 -8.35 17.56
N GLU A 348 2.30 -9.09 16.64
CA GLU A 348 3.68 -9.57 16.77
C GLU A 348 4.55 -9.26 15.54
N THR A 349 3.97 -9.21 14.34
CA THR A 349 4.71 -9.20 13.06
C THR A 349 5.16 -7.82 12.62
N TYR A 350 4.29 -6.81 12.70
CA TYR A 350 4.53 -5.50 12.08
C TYR A 350 5.21 -4.49 13.01
N ASP A 351 6.50 -4.74 13.31
CA ASP A 351 7.39 -3.75 13.93
C ASP A 351 7.72 -2.63 12.94
N ASN A 352 7.18 -1.45 13.22
CA ASN A 352 7.35 -0.26 12.39
C ASN A 352 8.66 0.50 12.66
N GLY A 353 9.50 0.04 13.59
CA GLY A 353 10.75 0.67 14.02
C GLY A 353 10.64 1.39 15.37
N VAL A 354 9.42 1.61 15.86
CA VAL A 354 9.13 2.25 17.16
C VAL A 354 8.24 1.36 18.03
N LYS A 355 7.21 0.74 17.43
CA LYS A 355 6.34 -0.24 18.08
C LYS A 355 5.90 -1.32 17.10
N VAL A 356 5.46 -2.47 17.62
CA VAL A 356 4.61 -3.38 16.86
C VAL A 356 3.23 -2.75 16.77
N VAL A 357 2.75 -2.49 15.57
CA VAL A 357 1.43 -1.88 15.34
C VAL A 357 0.36 -2.97 15.40
N PRO A 358 -0.72 -2.83 16.20
CA PRO A 358 -1.84 -3.75 16.16
C PRO A 358 -2.43 -3.81 14.75
N SER A 359 -2.57 -5.03 14.22
CA SER A 359 -2.81 -5.24 12.80
C SER A 359 -3.98 -6.19 12.53
N TYR A 360 -4.68 -5.94 11.42
CA TYR A 360 -5.59 -6.91 10.81
C TYR A 360 -5.07 -7.32 9.44
N LEU A 361 -4.78 -8.61 9.30
CA LEU A 361 -4.28 -9.26 8.08
C LEU A 361 -5.42 -10.03 7.42
N LEU A 362 -5.70 -9.69 6.17
CA LEU A 362 -6.60 -10.45 5.30
C LEU A 362 -5.85 -11.56 4.54
N GLU A 363 -6.59 -12.61 4.21
CA GLU A 363 -6.09 -13.70 3.37
C GLU A 363 -6.04 -13.27 1.88
N SER A 364 -5.14 -13.91 1.13
CA SER A 364 -4.93 -13.73 -0.31
C SER A 364 -5.00 -15.07 -1.03
N GLU A 365 -5.34 -15.08 -2.31
CA GLU A 365 -5.50 -16.30 -3.13
C GLU A 365 -4.60 -16.27 -4.37
N ILE A 366 -4.01 -17.40 -4.74
CA ILE A 366 -3.33 -17.54 -6.04
C ILE A 366 -4.39 -17.68 -7.14
N VAL A 367 -4.31 -16.84 -8.18
CA VAL A 367 -5.14 -16.95 -9.38
C VAL A 367 -4.32 -17.50 -10.54
N TYR A 368 -4.74 -18.66 -11.00
CA TYR A 368 -4.33 -19.34 -12.24
C TYR A 368 -5.46 -19.24 -13.29
N ALA A 369 -5.21 -19.69 -14.51
CA ALA A 369 -6.19 -19.59 -15.60
C ALA A 369 -7.52 -20.35 -15.35
N ASP A 370 -7.52 -21.38 -14.50
CA ASP A 370 -8.69 -22.23 -14.24
C ASP A 370 -9.60 -21.72 -13.11
N ASN A 371 -9.06 -21.00 -12.11
CA ASN A 371 -9.83 -20.43 -11.00
C ASN A 371 -10.22 -18.94 -11.18
N ILE A 372 -9.85 -18.26 -12.30
CA ILE A 372 -10.34 -16.89 -12.62
C ILE A 372 -11.85 -16.76 -12.43
N GLN A 373 -12.63 -17.74 -12.93
CA GLN A 373 -14.09 -17.72 -12.80
C GLN A 373 -14.53 -17.67 -11.33
N THR A 374 -13.97 -18.53 -10.48
CA THR A 374 -14.40 -18.66 -9.08
C THR A 374 -13.84 -17.56 -8.19
N ALA A 375 -12.60 -17.15 -8.39
CA ALA A 375 -11.91 -16.15 -7.55
C ALA A 375 -12.32 -14.71 -7.89
N LEU A 376 -12.53 -14.39 -9.17
CA LEU A 376 -12.70 -13.01 -9.64
C LEU A 376 -14.11 -12.71 -10.18
N VAL A 377 -14.74 -13.66 -10.88
CA VAL A 377 -16.05 -13.42 -11.54
C VAL A 377 -17.23 -13.79 -10.63
N ASP A 378 -17.22 -14.97 -10.02
CA ASP A 378 -18.26 -15.43 -9.09
C ASP A 378 -18.25 -14.63 -7.77
N SER A 379 -17.10 -14.05 -7.39
CA SER A 379 -16.96 -13.09 -6.30
C SER A 379 -17.44 -11.68 -6.67
N GLY A 380 -17.74 -11.42 -7.95
CA GLY A 380 -18.15 -10.13 -8.48
C GLY A 380 -17.09 -9.03 -8.38
N TYR A 381 -15.80 -9.40 -8.35
CA TYR A 381 -14.70 -8.42 -8.39
C TYR A 381 -14.48 -7.90 -9.82
N TRP A 382 -14.52 -8.80 -10.81
CA TRP A 382 -14.53 -8.48 -12.25
C TRP A 382 -15.72 -9.13 -12.94
N THR A 383 -16.21 -8.54 -14.03
CA THR A 383 -17.19 -9.18 -14.91
C THR A 383 -16.51 -10.08 -15.95
N GLU A 384 -17.26 -11.08 -16.46
CA GLU A 384 -16.80 -11.93 -17.58
C GLU A 384 -16.39 -11.10 -18.81
N ALA A 385 -17.03 -9.95 -19.06
CA ALA A 385 -16.72 -9.06 -20.19
C ALA A 385 -15.42 -8.26 -20.00
N GLU A 386 -15.12 -7.83 -18.77
CA GLU A 386 -13.84 -7.20 -18.43
C GLU A 386 -12.71 -8.22 -18.53
N VAL A 387 -12.92 -9.45 -18.05
CA VAL A 387 -11.96 -10.56 -18.19
C VAL A 387 -11.73 -10.94 -19.66
N GLU A 388 -12.78 -10.99 -20.50
CA GLU A 388 -12.64 -11.25 -21.94
C GLU A 388 -11.92 -10.11 -22.70
N SER A 389 -11.96 -8.87 -22.20
CA SER A 389 -11.40 -7.70 -22.89
C SER A 389 -10.05 -7.22 -22.35
N GLY A 390 -9.74 -7.51 -21.07
CA GLY A 390 -8.57 -6.99 -20.36
C GLY A 390 -8.66 -5.50 -20.02
N VAL A 391 -9.88 -4.98 -19.86
CA VAL A 391 -10.18 -3.57 -19.62
C VAL A 391 -11.35 -3.46 -18.64
N ALA A 392 -11.20 -2.67 -17.58
CA ALA A 392 -12.26 -2.33 -16.63
C ALA A 392 -13.25 -1.30 -17.23
N GLU A 393 -14.52 -1.34 -16.82
CA GLU A 393 -15.59 -0.44 -17.36
C GLU A 393 -15.59 1.02 -16.84
#